data_AF-A0A4P9WSS7-F1
#
_entry.id   AF-A0A4P9WSS7-F1
#
_cell.length_a   1.000
_cell.length_b   1.000
_cell.length_c   1.000
_cell.angle_alpha   90.00
_cell.angle_beta   90.00
_cell.angle_gamma   90.00
#
_symmetry.space_group_name_H-M   'P 1'
#
loop_
_entity.id
_entity.type
_entity.pdbx_description
1 polymer ?
#
loop_
_entity_poly.entity_id
_entity_poly.type
_entity_poly.pdbx_seq_one_letter_code
_entity_poly.pdbx_strand_id
1 'polypeptide(L)'
;PSQYVFSNLEEPARDICDAKVLQLEGCLEEYLQETLLSFGENAEEVIKSQMDFLLSCVKLIALRAEYMRVAIGAESIKSDEVLRNFYQLYKKRIIVPAIRLYYKLGAKGGASTGYLISDQSVMSTVDFDFNRIAQAAFEKCQTTILQDELLREYTRHLFRLARTYFDRLTDERTGRLYKIYESIEVPSPLDNHGAAYRLAEEDCDGKANIIAGFIAELYRFRTHFIKEQRDTKLRGSKALSSSTKREIHEHIINMFEEQRMFCCSKDQLSDAVIKLAVQLAKWQEKRHMEQEQFGSALLVRVSEMLRNSERLVRSLLQEKEQHIETYRRDVRLSAAILTWDLSSNLSSISVELNELRKVRRVDERKIRTRIISEYEDLVRELVMEVNMLRNRFSEYRMNTVHEVMNIMSETKREELGILVENREIPAGLKASALEMIKNDEAISSLRAENHELNMTLLKVRSMFFMKEQALRSMYEKKTQTLMTDSKRAEEKLWDSYRDAEARERALRRELSRVQKALATIEVSNDILQRQVKEEVNKDRATSAARRSAPAGSFGPIAPGASGDPDVDAAKMNELLQERLRRYEGINIDQLLHELTEKTLAIEKLIEDKRSGE
;
A
#
# COMPACT_ATOMS: atom_id res chain seq x y z
N PRO A 1 0.44 11.63 -26.86
CA PRO A 1 -0.59 11.62 -25.79
C PRO A 1 -0.25 10.52 -24.77
N SER A 2 0.00 10.91 -23.52
CA SER A 2 0.25 9.93 -22.45
C SER A 2 -1.00 9.05 -22.25
N GLN A 3 -0.83 7.82 -21.77
CA GLN A 3 -1.98 6.94 -21.45
C GLN A 3 -2.78 7.44 -20.22
N TYR A 4 -2.30 8.49 -19.55
CA TYR A 4 -2.88 9.00 -18.32
C TYR A 4 -3.90 10.10 -18.64
N VAL A 5 -5.18 9.78 -18.45
CA VAL A 5 -6.27 10.68 -18.75
C VAL A 5 -6.38 11.75 -17.65
N PHE A 6 -5.74 12.90 -17.85
CA PHE A 6 -5.95 14.09 -17.01
C PHE A 6 -7.18 14.89 -17.48
N SER A 7 -8.34 14.22 -17.53
CA SER A 7 -9.61 14.77 -18.07
C SER A 7 -10.11 16.01 -17.33
N ASN A 8 -9.69 16.20 -16.08
CA ASN A 8 -10.13 17.31 -15.22
C ASN A 8 -9.21 18.53 -15.24
N LEU A 9 -8.13 18.53 -16.04
CA LEU A 9 -7.20 19.65 -16.18
C LEU A 9 -7.52 20.48 -17.43
N GLU A 10 -7.35 21.80 -17.32
CA GLU A 10 -7.36 22.73 -18.46
C GLU A 10 -6.24 22.35 -19.45
N GLU A 11 -6.48 22.60 -20.75
CA GLU A 11 -5.57 22.26 -21.86
C GLU A 11 -4.07 22.59 -21.59
N PRO A 12 -3.70 23.81 -21.17
CA PRO A 12 -2.30 24.14 -20.89
C PRO A 12 -1.71 23.39 -19.68
N ALA A 13 -2.53 23.07 -18.68
CA ALA A 13 -2.08 22.28 -17.52
C ALA A 13 -1.93 20.80 -17.88
N ARG A 14 -2.79 20.29 -18.77
CA ARG A 14 -2.71 18.94 -19.33
C ARG A 14 -1.44 18.75 -20.15
N ASP A 15 -1.09 19.70 -21.02
CA ASP A 15 0.11 19.63 -21.84
C ASP A 15 1.40 19.60 -20.99
N ILE A 16 1.42 20.37 -19.89
CA ILE A 16 2.55 20.37 -18.94
C ILE A 16 2.65 19.02 -18.20
N CYS A 17 1.51 18.48 -17.76
CA CYS A 17 1.47 17.17 -17.11
C CYS A 17 1.88 16.05 -18.06
N ASP A 18 1.40 16.05 -19.29
CA ASP A 18 1.76 15.07 -20.32
C ASP A 18 3.25 15.16 -20.67
N ALA A 19 3.82 16.36 -20.80
CA ALA A 19 5.25 16.55 -21.01
C ALA A 19 6.08 15.99 -19.83
N LYS A 20 5.61 16.14 -18.59
CA LYS A 20 6.29 15.60 -17.40
C LYS A 20 6.17 14.09 -17.26
N VAL A 21 5.03 13.54 -17.60
CA VAL A 21 4.85 12.09 -17.67
C VAL A 21 5.75 11.51 -18.74
N LEU A 22 5.82 12.10 -19.92
CA LEU A 22 6.73 11.70 -20.98
C LEU A 22 8.21 11.78 -20.56
N GLN A 23 8.59 12.83 -19.80
CA GLN A 23 9.95 12.94 -19.25
C GLN A 23 10.25 11.85 -18.21
N LEU A 24 9.28 11.50 -17.36
CA LEU A 24 9.40 10.40 -16.40
C LEU A 24 9.44 9.04 -17.11
N GLU A 25 8.61 8.84 -18.13
CA GLU A 25 8.62 7.64 -18.97
C GLU A 25 9.95 7.50 -19.71
N GLY A 26 10.47 8.58 -20.30
CA GLY A 26 11.81 8.59 -20.91
C GLY A 26 12.92 8.30 -19.89
N CYS A 27 12.83 8.84 -18.67
CA CYS A 27 13.76 8.48 -17.59
C CYS A 27 13.63 7.02 -17.16
N LEU A 28 12.42 6.46 -17.18
CA LEU A 28 12.15 5.05 -16.86
C LEU A 28 12.58 4.10 -17.99
N GLU A 29 12.48 4.53 -19.24
CA GLU A 29 12.98 3.80 -20.41
C GLU A 29 14.51 3.84 -20.46
N GLU A 30 15.14 4.99 -20.19
CA GLU A 30 16.58 5.09 -19.96
C GLU A 30 17.02 4.20 -18.79
N TYR A 31 16.27 4.19 -17.68
CA TYR A 31 16.49 3.27 -16.55
C TYR A 31 16.40 1.82 -17.00
N LEU A 32 15.38 1.44 -17.75
CA LEU A 32 15.19 0.09 -18.25
C LEU A 32 16.34 -0.31 -19.19
N GLN A 33 16.74 0.60 -20.07
CA GLN A 33 17.76 0.39 -21.09
C GLN A 33 19.18 0.36 -20.49
N GLU A 34 19.51 1.25 -19.56
CA GLU A 34 20.77 1.20 -18.80
C GLU A 34 20.83 -0.04 -17.91
N THR A 35 19.74 -0.43 -17.24
CA THR A 35 19.68 -1.68 -16.45
C THR A 35 19.82 -2.93 -17.35
N LEU A 36 19.31 -2.88 -18.58
CA LEU A 36 19.46 -3.94 -19.57
C LEU A 36 20.86 -3.99 -20.22
N LEU A 37 21.59 -2.87 -20.27
CA LEU A 37 22.92 -2.76 -20.89
C LEU A 37 24.07 -2.87 -19.88
N SER A 38 23.87 -2.50 -18.62
CA SER A 38 24.88 -2.51 -17.55
C SER A 38 24.85 -3.82 -16.74
N PHE A 39 25.15 -4.93 -17.41
CA PHE A 39 25.49 -6.21 -16.76
C PHE A 39 26.92 -6.18 -16.16
N GLY A 40 27.19 -5.33 -15.17
CA GLY A 40 28.51 -5.19 -14.53
C GLY A 40 28.48 -4.70 -13.07
N GLU A 41 29.63 -4.78 -12.37
CA GLU A 41 29.83 -4.54 -10.93
C GLU A 41 29.30 -3.20 -10.37
N ASN A 42 28.92 -2.23 -11.23
CA ASN A 42 28.42 -0.91 -10.85
C ASN A 42 26.89 -0.74 -11.02
N ALA A 43 26.15 -1.80 -11.40
CA ALA A 43 24.71 -1.71 -11.65
C ALA A 43 23.92 -1.22 -10.42
N GLU A 44 24.28 -1.68 -9.22
CA GLU A 44 23.62 -1.25 -7.98
C GLU A 44 23.82 0.24 -7.67
N GLU A 45 25.01 0.78 -7.96
CA GLU A 45 25.32 2.20 -7.74
C GLU A 45 24.56 3.09 -8.74
N VAL A 46 24.46 2.67 -10.00
CA VAL A 46 23.69 3.37 -11.04
C VAL A 46 22.20 3.36 -10.68
N ILE A 47 21.65 2.20 -10.32
CA ILE A 47 20.26 2.04 -9.87
C ILE A 47 19.96 2.94 -8.67
N LYS A 48 20.84 2.95 -7.66
CA LYS A 48 20.69 3.79 -6.48
C LYS A 48 20.73 5.28 -6.84
N SER A 49 21.64 5.71 -7.70
CA SER A 49 21.77 7.11 -8.12
C SER A 49 20.52 7.62 -8.87
N GLN A 50 19.90 6.77 -9.69
CA GLN A 50 18.70 7.09 -10.45
C GLN A 50 17.45 7.06 -9.58
N MET A 51 17.35 6.09 -8.66
CA MET A 51 16.29 6.05 -7.66
C MET A 51 16.33 7.30 -6.75
N ASP A 52 17.52 7.71 -6.29
CA ASP A 52 17.74 8.92 -5.51
C ASP A 52 17.34 10.19 -6.29
N PHE A 53 17.59 10.22 -7.61
CA PHE A 53 17.15 11.31 -8.48
C PHE A 53 15.62 11.38 -8.58
N LEU A 54 14.94 10.28 -8.88
CA LEU A 54 13.47 10.23 -8.97
C LEU A 54 12.81 10.61 -7.64
N LEU A 55 13.31 10.08 -6.52
CA LEU A 55 12.86 10.45 -5.17
C LEU A 55 13.06 11.94 -4.90
N SER A 56 14.19 12.52 -5.33
CA SER A 56 14.45 13.95 -5.21
C SER A 56 13.46 14.79 -6.01
N CYS A 57 13.14 14.39 -7.24
CA CYS A 57 12.17 15.10 -8.08
C CYS A 57 10.75 15.05 -7.48
N VAL A 58 10.29 13.86 -7.05
CA VAL A 58 8.97 13.69 -6.41
C VAL A 58 8.88 14.51 -5.13
N LYS A 59 9.93 14.46 -4.30
CA LYS A 59 10.01 15.26 -3.06
C LYS A 59 9.97 16.76 -3.34
N LEU A 60 10.68 17.22 -4.37
CA LEU A 60 10.68 18.62 -4.77
C LEU A 60 9.30 19.08 -5.22
N ILE A 61 8.59 18.27 -6.02
CA ILE A 61 7.21 18.56 -6.45
C ILE A 61 6.27 18.67 -5.23
N ALA A 62 6.33 17.71 -4.31
CA ALA A 62 5.51 17.73 -3.10
C ALA A 62 5.77 18.97 -2.24
N LEU A 63 7.04 19.35 -2.05
CA LEU A 63 7.42 20.54 -1.29
C LEU A 63 7.00 21.85 -1.99
N ARG A 64 7.06 21.91 -3.32
CA ARG A 64 6.57 23.06 -4.09
C ARG A 64 5.06 23.23 -3.95
N ALA A 65 4.30 22.14 -4.04
CA ALA A 65 2.86 22.14 -3.85
C ALA A 65 2.48 22.58 -2.43
N GLU A 66 3.19 22.08 -1.42
CA GLU A 66 2.97 22.46 -0.03
C GLU A 66 3.31 23.94 0.22
N TYR A 67 4.43 24.41 -0.33
CA TYR A 67 4.83 25.82 -0.20
C TYR A 67 3.85 26.75 -0.90
N MET A 68 3.31 26.35 -2.06
CA MET A 68 2.25 27.08 -2.75
C MET A 68 0.99 27.20 -1.87
N ARG A 69 0.56 26.10 -1.25
CA ARG A 69 -0.60 26.10 -0.35
C ARG A 69 -0.40 27.04 0.84
N VAL A 70 0.75 26.97 1.50
CA VAL A 70 1.05 27.77 2.70
C VAL A 70 1.30 29.25 2.37
N ALA A 71 1.98 29.56 1.27
CA ALA A 71 2.32 30.93 0.91
C ALA A 71 1.12 31.75 0.39
N ILE A 72 0.17 31.10 -0.29
CA ILE A 72 -1.01 31.75 -0.88
C ILE A 72 -2.23 31.66 0.04
N GLY A 73 -2.30 30.66 0.94
CA GLY A 73 -3.38 30.52 1.91
C GLY A 73 -4.74 30.16 1.32
N ALA A 74 -4.80 29.74 0.05
CA ALA A 74 -6.03 29.41 -0.68
C ALA A 74 -5.99 27.98 -1.22
N GLU A 75 -7.15 27.31 -1.24
CA GLU A 75 -7.32 25.95 -1.78
C GLU A 75 -7.28 25.89 -3.32
N SER A 76 -7.29 27.02 -4.03
CA SER A 76 -7.14 27.08 -5.49
C SER A 76 -6.65 28.45 -5.98
N ILE A 77 -5.76 28.46 -6.98
CA ILE A 77 -5.31 29.69 -7.68
C ILE A 77 -6.44 30.10 -8.63
N LYS A 78 -7.15 31.19 -8.32
CA LYS A 78 -8.29 31.67 -9.11
C LYS A 78 -7.98 32.87 -10.02
N SER A 79 -6.80 33.48 -9.89
CA SER A 79 -6.41 34.69 -10.63
C SER A 79 -4.93 34.66 -11.01
N ASP A 80 -4.63 35.13 -12.22
CA ASP A 80 -3.28 35.24 -12.76
C ASP A 80 -2.39 36.21 -11.96
N GLU A 81 -2.99 37.19 -11.27
CA GLU A 81 -2.25 38.08 -10.37
C GLU A 81 -1.68 37.34 -9.16
N VAL A 82 -2.45 36.39 -8.60
CA VAL A 82 -2.03 35.55 -7.48
C VAL A 82 -0.89 34.62 -7.89
N LEU A 83 -0.97 34.09 -9.11
CA LEU A 83 0.07 33.26 -9.70
C LEU A 83 1.38 34.04 -9.91
N ARG A 84 1.31 35.26 -10.47
CA ARG A 84 2.50 36.13 -10.61
C ARG A 84 3.11 36.49 -9.26
N ASN A 85 2.29 36.80 -8.27
CA ASN A 85 2.77 37.10 -6.91
C ASN A 85 3.47 35.89 -6.28
N PHE A 86 2.94 34.68 -6.49
CA PHE A 86 3.58 33.45 -6.06
C PHE A 86 4.94 33.25 -6.73
N TYR A 87 5.05 33.41 -8.05
CA TYR A 87 6.32 33.26 -8.74
C TYR A 87 7.37 34.26 -8.26
N GLN A 88 6.98 35.52 -8.02
CA GLN A 88 7.88 36.52 -7.44
C GLN A 88 8.39 36.12 -6.05
N LEU A 89 7.49 35.64 -5.18
CA LEU A 89 7.84 35.17 -3.83
C LEU A 89 8.72 33.92 -3.88
N TYR A 90 8.37 32.95 -4.72
CA TYR A 90 9.12 31.71 -4.92
C TYR A 90 10.52 32.00 -5.45
N LYS A 91 10.65 32.89 -6.43
CA LYS A 91 11.93 33.31 -6.99
C LYS A 91 12.83 33.96 -5.94
N LYS A 92 12.27 34.89 -5.16
CA LYS A 92 13.01 35.64 -4.12
C LYS A 92 13.41 34.75 -2.93
N ARG A 93 12.50 33.89 -2.45
CA ARG A 93 12.68 33.14 -1.19
C ARG A 93 13.25 31.75 -1.39
N ILE A 94 13.05 31.13 -2.55
CA ILE A 94 13.48 29.76 -2.82
C ILE A 94 14.61 29.73 -3.85
N ILE A 95 14.38 30.23 -5.06
CA ILE A 95 15.36 30.12 -6.16
C ILE A 95 16.65 30.87 -5.84
N VAL A 96 16.58 32.15 -5.46
CA VAL A 96 17.79 32.95 -5.18
C VAL A 96 18.64 32.34 -4.05
N PRO A 97 18.06 31.91 -2.91
CA PRO A 97 18.85 31.21 -1.88
C PRO A 97 19.36 29.84 -2.31
N ALA A 98 18.59 29.08 -3.12
CA ALA A 98 19.04 27.79 -3.65
C ALA A 98 20.24 27.95 -4.59
N ILE A 99 20.28 29.00 -5.39
CA ILE A 99 21.42 29.34 -6.25
C ILE A 99 22.64 29.69 -5.41
N ARG A 100 22.48 30.51 -4.38
CA ARG A 100 23.58 30.84 -3.44
C ARG A 100 24.13 29.58 -2.79
N LEU A 101 23.24 28.66 -2.38
CA LEU A 101 23.64 27.38 -1.79
C LEU A 101 24.35 26.49 -2.81
N TYR A 102 23.87 26.44 -4.05
CA TYR A 102 24.48 25.68 -5.14
C TYR A 102 25.90 26.14 -5.45
N TYR A 103 26.14 27.46 -5.54
CA TYR A 103 27.50 28.00 -5.70
C TYR A 103 28.36 27.79 -4.46
N LYS A 104 27.79 27.88 -3.25
CA LYS A 104 28.50 27.58 -2.01
C LYS A 104 28.97 26.12 -1.93
N LEU A 105 28.23 25.20 -2.52
CA LEU A 105 28.56 23.77 -2.59
C LEU A 105 29.47 23.40 -3.79
N GLY A 106 30.00 24.40 -4.51
CA GLY A 106 30.98 24.21 -5.57
C GLY A 106 30.41 24.03 -6.98
N ALA A 107 29.11 24.33 -7.20
CA ALA A 107 28.48 24.39 -8.52
C ALA A 107 28.76 23.18 -9.44
N LYS A 108 28.62 21.96 -8.89
CA LYS A 108 28.88 20.71 -9.63
C LYS A 108 28.06 20.66 -10.92
N GLY A 109 28.74 20.67 -12.08
CA GLY A 109 28.12 20.62 -13.41
C GLY A 109 27.94 21.98 -14.11
N GLY A 110 28.44 23.08 -13.53
CA GLY A 110 28.75 24.31 -14.29
C GLY A 110 27.57 25.16 -14.76
N ALA A 111 26.35 24.94 -14.26
CA ALA A 111 25.18 25.75 -14.63
C ALA A 111 25.39 27.25 -14.34
N SER A 112 25.00 28.11 -15.29
CA SER A 112 25.11 29.57 -15.15
C SER A 112 23.93 30.15 -14.35
N THR A 113 24.20 31.21 -13.56
CA THR A 113 23.19 31.89 -12.74
C THR A 113 22.01 32.40 -13.57
N GLY A 114 22.24 32.87 -14.79
CA GLY A 114 21.20 33.38 -15.68
C GLY A 114 20.16 32.32 -16.04
N TYR A 115 20.60 31.07 -16.23
CA TYR A 115 19.72 29.95 -16.55
C TYR A 115 18.93 29.45 -15.34
N LEU A 116 19.56 29.41 -14.16
CA LEU A 116 18.93 28.99 -12.90
C LEU A 116 17.85 29.95 -12.37
N ILE A 117 17.89 31.22 -12.81
CA ILE A 117 16.93 32.28 -12.41
C ILE A 117 15.75 32.39 -13.38
N SER A 118 15.83 31.78 -14.57
CA SER A 118 14.77 31.86 -15.58
C SER A 118 13.43 31.33 -15.04
N ASP A 119 12.31 31.98 -15.37
CA ASP A 119 10.98 31.52 -14.92
C ASP A 119 10.63 30.16 -15.54
N GLN A 120 11.27 29.83 -16.67
CA GLN A 120 11.24 28.52 -17.32
C GLN A 120 11.86 27.41 -16.45
N SER A 121 12.82 27.72 -15.57
CA SER A 121 13.34 26.75 -14.58
C SER A 121 12.32 26.41 -13.49
N VAL A 122 11.37 27.32 -13.23
CA VAL A 122 10.30 27.15 -12.24
C VAL A 122 9.08 26.48 -12.85
N MET A 123 8.75 26.83 -14.10
CA MET A 123 7.63 26.27 -14.87
C MET A 123 8.00 24.91 -15.51
N SER A 124 9.28 24.63 -15.69
CA SER A 124 9.82 23.37 -16.21
C SER A 124 9.28 22.97 -17.59
N THR A 125 8.94 23.97 -18.41
CA THR A 125 8.26 23.86 -19.72
C THR A 125 9.22 23.75 -20.90
N VAL A 126 10.53 23.82 -20.69
CA VAL A 126 11.54 23.72 -21.75
C VAL A 126 12.62 22.74 -21.31
N ASP A 127 12.90 21.75 -22.16
CA ASP A 127 14.07 20.89 -22.04
C ASP A 127 15.30 21.77 -22.29
N PHE A 128 15.92 22.21 -21.20
CA PHE A 128 17.25 22.74 -21.29
C PHE A 128 18.21 21.57 -21.40
N ASP A 129 19.21 21.66 -22.29
CA ASP A 129 20.37 20.76 -22.37
C ASP A 129 21.21 20.88 -21.08
N PHE A 130 20.61 20.49 -19.96
CA PHE A 130 21.20 20.51 -18.65
C PHE A 130 22.14 19.32 -18.54
N ASN A 131 23.32 19.54 -17.98
CA ASN A 131 24.06 18.42 -17.42
C ASN A 131 23.21 17.87 -16.25
N ARG A 132 22.70 16.64 -16.36
CA ARG A 132 21.85 15.95 -15.37
C ARG A 132 22.41 16.06 -13.94
N ILE A 133 23.74 16.13 -13.83
CA ILE A 133 24.47 16.34 -12.57
C ILE A 133 24.21 17.73 -11.96
N ALA A 134 24.21 18.78 -12.78
CA ALA A 134 23.93 20.15 -12.34
C ALA A 134 22.47 20.31 -11.91
N GLN A 135 21.54 19.67 -12.64
CA GLN A 135 20.13 19.70 -12.31
C GLN A 135 19.86 19.00 -10.98
N ALA A 136 20.36 17.77 -10.80
CA ALA A 136 20.21 17.03 -9.55
C ALA A 136 20.81 17.77 -8.35
N ALA A 137 21.99 18.38 -8.52
CA ALA A 137 22.63 19.17 -7.48
C ALA A 137 21.84 20.44 -7.13
N PHE A 138 21.26 21.11 -8.12
CA PHE A 138 20.44 22.30 -7.90
C PHE A 138 19.08 21.97 -7.27
N GLU A 139 18.42 20.90 -7.70
CA GLU A 139 17.15 20.41 -7.13
C GLU A 139 17.32 20.01 -5.65
N LYS A 140 18.47 19.42 -5.30
CA LYS A 140 18.82 19.13 -3.91
C LYS A 140 18.96 20.41 -3.08
N CYS A 141 19.56 21.46 -3.64
CA CYS A 141 19.64 22.77 -2.99
C CYS A 141 18.26 23.41 -2.81
N GLN A 142 17.39 23.31 -3.81
CA GLN A 142 16.01 23.79 -3.72
C GLN A 142 15.23 23.06 -2.64
N THR A 143 15.38 21.74 -2.56
CA THR A 143 14.73 20.90 -1.53
C THR A 143 15.09 21.38 -0.13
N THR A 144 16.38 21.62 0.15
CA THR A 144 16.84 22.10 1.46
C THR A 144 16.24 23.48 1.79
N ILE A 145 16.28 24.42 0.84
CA ILE A 145 15.73 25.76 1.05
C ILE A 145 14.21 25.73 1.23
N LEU A 146 13.50 24.89 0.49
CA LEU A 146 12.05 24.71 0.62
C LEU A 146 11.66 24.15 1.98
N GLN A 147 12.40 23.16 2.48
CA GLN A 147 12.17 22.61 3.82
C GLN A 147 12.36 23.68 4.91
N ASP A 148 13.43 24.46 4.82
CA ASP A 148 13.71 25.54 5.76
C ASP A 148 12.64 26.64 5.71
N GLU A 149 12.21 27.06 4.52
CA GLU A 149 11.22 28.13 4.38
C GLU A 149 9.81 27.66 4.76
N LEU A 150 9.44 26.41 4.45
CA LEU A 150 8.20 25.79 4.95
C LEU A 150 8.20 25.74 6.47
N LEU A 151 9.31 25.31 7.08
CA LEU A 151 9.43 25.28 8.55
C LEU A 151 9.27 26.70 9.13
N ARG A 152 9.87 27.72 8.51
CA ARG A 152 9.67 29.12 8.92
C ARG A 152 8.22 29.57 8.76
N GLU A 153 7.55 29.27 7.66
CA GLU A 153 6.16 29.67 7.46
C GLU A 153 5.20 28.94 8.42
N TYR A 154 5.41 27.64 8.66
CA TYR A 154 4.66 26.91 9.68
C TYR A 154 4.90 27.46 11.08
N THR A 155 6.14 27.82 11.40
CA THR A 155 6.48 28.46 12.68
C THR A 155 5.80 29.83 12.79
N ARG A 156 5.84 30.66 11.74
CA ARG A 156 5.11 31.95 11.70
C ARG A 156 3.61 31.77 11.85
N HIS A 157 3.04 30.78 11.17
CA HIS A 157 1.62 30.46 11.25
C HIS A 157 1.23 30.03 12.67
N LEU A 158 2.03 29.17 13.29
CA LEU A 158 1.84 28.75 14.67
C LEU A 158 1.98 29.93 15.63
N PHE A 159 2.94 30.83 15.43
CA PHE A 159 3.06 32.07 16.21
C PHE A 159 1.87 33.02 16.01
N ARG A 160 1.35 33.17 14.78
CA ARG A 160 0.14 33.97 14.52
C ARG A 160 -1.06 33.37 15.21
N LEU A 161 -1.29 32.06 15.10
CA LEU A 161 -2.36 31.37 15.79
C LEU A 161 -2.22 31.49 17.30
N ALA A 162 -1.02 31.20 17.84
CA ALA A 162 -0.73 31.33 19.26
C ALA A 162 -0.95 32.76 19.74
N ARG A 163 -0.61 33.77 18.93
CA ARG A 163 -0.89 35.18 19.22
C ARG A 163 -2.39 35.49 19.12
N THR A 164 -3.12 34.98 18.14
CA THR A 164 -4.59 35.15 18.09
C THR A 164 -5.28 34.48 19.29
N TYR A 165 -4.82 33.31 19.71
CA TYR A 165 -5.31 32.66 20.93
C TYR A 165 -4.90 33.44 22.17
N PHE A 166 -3.67 33.93 22.24
CA PHE A 166 -3.17 34.76 23.34
C PHE A 166 -3.95 36.07 23.44
N ASP A 167 -4.15 36.79 22.33
CA ASP A 167 -4.92 38.04 22.24
C ASP A 167 -6.38 37.79 22.65
N ARG A 168 -6.98 36.65 22.25
CA ARG A 168 -8.31 36.21 22.74
C ARG A 168 -8.33 35.81 24.21
N LEU A 169 -7.17 35.53 24.80
CA LEU A 169 -6.98 35.13 26.21
C LEU A 169 -6.39 36.26 27.07
N THR A 170 -6.17 37.45 26.51
CA THR A 170 -5.62 38.61 27.21
C THR A 170 -6.56 39.79 27.12
N ASP A 171 -6.78 40.46 28.25
CA ASP A 171 -7.58 41.68 28.33
C ASP A 171 -6.79 42.90 27.80
N GLU A 172 -7.32 43.56 26.77
CA GLU A 172 -6.67 44.67 26.04
C GLU A 172 -6.29 45.87 26.93
N ARG A 173 -6.94 46.04 28.10
CA ARG A 173 -6.62 47.13 29.05
C ARG A 173 -5.48 46.83 30.01
N THR A 174 -5.17 45.57 30.30
CA THR A 174 -4.28 45.21 31.41
C THR A 174 -3.07 44.36 31.01
N GLY A 175 -3.06 43.78 29.80
CA GLY A 175 -1.92 43.03 29.26
C GLY A 175 -1.58 41.73 30.03
N ARG A 176 -2.50 41.25 30.87
CA ARG A 176 -2.35 39.98 31.60
C ARG A 176 -3.23 38.91 30.95
N LEU A 177 -2.70 37.69 30.79
CA LEU A 177 -3.49 36.48 30.51
C LEU A 177 -4.53 36.32 31.61
N TYR A 178 -5.81 36.08 31.26
CA TYR A 178 -6.96 36.05 32.17
C TYR A 178 -6.58 35.53 33.56
N LYS A 179 -6.48 36.44 34.53
CA LYS A 179 -6.36 36.09 35.94
C LYS A 179 -7.76 35.74 36.41
N ILE A 180 -8.05 34.44 36.51
CA ILE A 180 -9.16 33.80 37.26
C ILE A 180 -10.46 34.61 37.24
N TYR A 181 -11.37 34.27 36.33
CA TYR A 181 -12.80 34.45 36.56
C TYR A 181 -13.44 33.08 36.82
N GLU A 182 -14.38 33.06 37.76
CA GLU A 182 -15.15 31.87 38.15
C GLU A 182 -16.06 31.30 37.04
N SER A 183 -16.12 31.90 35.84
CA SER A 183 -16.59 31.24 34.61
C SER A 183 -16.31 32.08 33.35
N ILE A 184 -16.11 31.40 32.22
CA ILE A 184 -16.22 31.96 30.86
C ILE A 184 -17.63 31.66 30.39
N GLU A 185 -18.44 32.69 30.15
CA GLU A 185 -19.75 32.54 29.52
C GLU A 185 -19.55 32.26 28.02
N VAL A 186 -19.75 31.00 27.62
CA VAL A 186 -20.11 30.66 26.24
C VAL A 186 -21.62 30.86 26.14
N PRO A 187 -22.14 31.75 25.27
CA PRO A 187 -23.57 31.97 25.18
C PRO A 187 -24.27 30.70 24.66
N SER A 188 -25.16 30.15 25.49
CA SER A 188 -26.15 29.14 25.07
C SER A 188 -27.28 29.84 24.31
N PRO A 189 -27.76 29.31 23.19
CA PRO A 189 -28.81 29.93 22.37
C PRO A 189 -30.23 29.87 22.99
N LEU A 190 -30.36 29.57 24.29
CA LEU A 190 -31.62 29.52 25.01
C LEU A 190 -31.51 30.36 26.28
N ASP A 191 -32.01 31.59 26.17
CA ASP A 191 -32.14 32.57 27.25
C ASP A 191 -32.81 31.96 28.48
N ASN A 192 -32.07 31.93 29.58
CA ASN A 192 -32.66 31.90 30.92
C ASN A 192 -31.70 32.59 31.89
N HIS A 193 -31.83 33.90 31.98
CA HIS A 193 -31.22 34.72 33.03
C HIS A 193 -31.98 34.49 34.34
N GLY A 194 -31.36 33.82 35.31
CA GLY A 194 -32.04 33.57 36.58
C GLY A 194 -31.16 33.00 37.69
N ALA A 195 -30.08 33.68 38.05
CA ALA A 195 -29.39 33.42 39.32
C ALA A 195 -28.74 34.68 39.89
N ALA A 196 -29.54 35.72 40.12
CA ALA A 196 -29.25 36.70 41.17
C ALA A 196 -30.05 36.27 42.41
N TYR A 197 -29.36 36.09 43.54
CA TYR A 197 -29.90 35.67 44.85
C TYR A 197 -31.35 36.14 45.09
N ARG A 198 -32.33 35.26 44.87
CA ARG A 198 -33.67 35.43 45.43
C ARG A 198 -33.57 35.02 46.89
N LEU A 199 -33.75 35.97 47.80
CA LEU A 199 -34.19 35.64 49.16
C LEU A 199 -35.41 34.72 49.00
N ALA A 200 -35.32 33.48 49.48
CA ALA A 200 -36.45 32.57 49.41
C ALA A 200 -37.60 33.20 50.23
N GLU A 201 -38.84 33.02 49.80
CA GLU A 201 -40.01 33.50 50.55
C GLU A 201 -39.98 32.99 52.01
N GLU A 202 -39.45 31.78 52.19
CA GLU A 202 -39.14 31.14 53.47
C GLU A 202 -38.13 31.91 54.34
N ASP A 203 -37.15 32.61 53.74
CA ASP A 203 -36.16 33.43 54.45
C ASP A 203 -36.78 34.75 54.94
N CYS A 204 -37.72 35.31 54.15
CA CYS A 204 -38.52 36.47 54.54
C CYS A 204 -39.48 36.12 55.66
N ASP A 205 -40.18 34.99 55.56
CA ASP A 205 -41.11 34.50 56.58
C ASP A 205 -40.39 34.12 57.87
N GLY A 206 -39.22 33.50 57.78
CA GLY A 206 -38.39 33.18 58.94
C GLY A 206 -37.98 34.42 59.74
N LYS A 207 -37.50 35.46 59.06
CA LYS A 207 -37.16 36.75 59.69
C LYS A 207 -38.40 37.48 60.20
N ALA A 208 -39.50 37.47 59.45
CA ALA A 208 -40.76 38.07 59.86
C ALA A 208 -41.31 37.43 61.14
N ASN A 209 -41.23 36.10 61.27
CA ASN A 209 -41.64 35.37 62.47
C ASN A 209 -40.77 35.68 63.69
N ILE A 210 -39.45 35.82 63.51
CA ILE A 210 -38.52 36.21 64.58
C ILE A 210 -38.84 37.64 65.07
N ILE A 211 -39.08 38.57 64.13
CA ILE A 211 -39.45 39.96 64.44
C ILE A 211 -40.83 40.03 65.10
N ALA A 212 -41.81 39.27 64.60
CA ALA A 212 -43.15 39.20 65.17
C ALA A 212 -43.12 38.63 66.60
N GLY A 213 -42.28 37.62 66.86
CA GLY A 213 -42.04 37.07 68.19
C GLY A 213 -41.46 38.10 69.15
N PHE A 214 -40.47 38.87 68.71
CA PHE A 214 -39.91 39.97 69.50
C PHE A 214 -40.94 41.07 69.80
N ILE A 215 -41.73 41.47 68.80
CA ILE A 215 -42.80 42.46 68.98
C ILE A 215 -43.83 41.95 69.99
N ALA A 216 -44.24 40.67 69.90
CA ALA A 216 -45.17 40.05 70.84
C ALA A 216 -44.61 40.01 72.28
N GLU A 217 -43.32 39.70 72.44
CA GLU A 217 -42.65 39.75 73.75
C GLU A 217 -42.61 41.18 74.32
N LEU A 218 -42.33 42.19 73.50
CA LEU A 218 -42.38 43.59 73.92
C LEU A 218 -43.77 44.03 74.38
N TYR A 219 -44.84 43.63 73.67
CA TYR A 219 -46.21 43.90 74.11
C TYR A 219 -46.57 43.15 75.41
N ARG A 220 -46.08 41.93 75.58
CA ARG A 220 -46.24 41.18 76.83
C ARG A 220 -45.49 41.83 78.00
N PHE A 221 -44.29 42.35 77.77
CA PHE A 221 -43.55 43.08 78.80
C PHE A 221 -44.18 44.44 79.13
N ARG A 222 -44.71 45.15 78.14
CA ARG A 222 -45.50 46.37 78.36
C ARG A 222 -46.72 46.11 79.25
N THR A 223 -47.49 45.05 78.97
CA THR A 223 -48.66 44.70 79.78
C THR A 223 -48.26 44.29 81.21
N HIS A 224 -47.13 43.59 81.39
CA HIS A 224 -46.58 43.31 82.71
C HIS A 224 -46.15 44.57 83.44
N PHE A 225 -45.44 45.47 82.77
CA PHE A 225 -44.96 46.74 83.34
C PHE A 225 -46.11 47.65 83.78
N ILE A 226 -47.18 47.76 82.98
CA ILE A 226 -48.39 48.51 83.34
C ILE A 226 -49.07 47.88 84.56
N LYS A 227 -49.13 46.54 84.64
CA LYS A 227 -49.68 45.81 85.79
C LYS A 227 -48.83 46.03 87.05
N GLU A 228 -47.51 46.05 86.93
CA GLU A 228 -46.57 46.28 88.02
C GLU A 228 -46.63 47.73 88.55
N GLN A 229 -46.73 48.72 87.66
CA GLN A 229 -46.96 50.13 88.01
C GLN A 229 -48.33 50.38 88.67
N ARG A 230 -49.34 49.59 88.26
CA ARG A 230 -50.66 49.58 88.91
C ARG A 230 -50.55 49.04 90.33
N ASP A 231 -49.85 47.92 90.52
CA ASP A 231 -49.73 47.24 91.82
C ASP A 231 -48.86 48.04 92.82
N THR A 232 -47.84 48.77 92.36
CA THR A 232 -47.03 49.66 93.19
C THR A 232 -47.79 50.91 93.64
N LYS A 233 -48.56 51.55 92.75
CA LYS A 233 -49.44 52.69 93.11
C LYS A 233 -50.60 52.27 94.04
N LEU A 234 -51.12 51.05 93.91
CA LEU A 234 -52.15 50.51 94.81
C LEU A 234 -51.61 50.12 96.20
N ARG A 235 -50.34 49.71 96.32
CA ARG A 235 -49.69 49.40 97.61
C ARG A 235 -49.32 50.63 98.43
N GLY A 236 -49.09 51.78 97.80
CA GLY A 236 -48.81 53.06 98.48
C GLY A 236 -50.01 53.73 99.15
N SER A 237 -51.23 53.21 98.97
CA SER A 237 -52.46 53.88 99.40
C SER A 237 -53.41 52.96 100.16
N LYS A 238 -53.08 52.66 101.42
CA LYS A 238 -53.97 51.97 102.37
C LYS A 238 -55.03 52.93 102.95
N ALA A 239 -55.93 53.46 102.12
CA ALA A 239 -57.26 54.00 102.49
C ALA A 239 -57.92 54.76 101.32
N LEU A 240 -58.30 54.10 100.22
CA LEU A 240 -59.12 54.72 99.17
C LEU A 240 -60.30 53.85 98.74
N SER A 241 -61.43 54.53 98.48
CA SER A 241 -62.73 53.97 98.10
C SER A 241 -62.69 53.30 96.71
N SER A 242 -63.70 52.48 96.41
CA SER A 242 -63.81 51.77 95.13
C SER A 242 -63.95 52.67 93.90
N SER A 243 -64.33 53.95 94.05
CA SER A 243 -64.40 54.90 92.93
C SER A 243 -63.01 55.43 92.54
N THR A 244 -62.14 55.73 93.51
CA THR A 244 -60.82 56.31 93.23
C THR A 244 -59.85 55.28 92.64
N LYS A 245 -60.05 53.98 92.92
CA LYS A 245 -59.30 52.90 92.25
C LYS A 245 -59.64 52.77 90.77
N ARG A 246 -60.84 53.18 90.33
CA ARG A 246 -61.22 53.21 88.90
C ARG A 246 -60.62 54.44 88.20
N GLU A 247 -60.62 55.61 88.85
CA GLU A 247 -60.02 56.83 88.30
C GLU A 247 -58.50 56.71 88.13
N ILE A 248 -57.79 56.11 89.09
CA ILE A 248 -56.35 55.82 88.95
C ILE A 248 -56.10 54.81 87.80
N HIS A 249 -57.03 53.88 87.57
CA HIS A 249 -56.93 52.90 86.50
C HIS A 249 -57.11 53.53 85.12
N GLU A 250 -58.15 54.37 84.94
CA GLU A 250 -58.37 55.12 83.71
C GLU A 250 -57.26 56.14 83.47
N HIS A 251 -56.74 56.80 84.51
CA HIS A 251 -55.68 57.79 84.35
C HIS A 251 -54.35 57.16 83.90
N ILE A 252 -53.97 56.00 84.44
CA ILE A 252 -52.75 55.29 84.00
C ILE A 252 -52.90 54.78 82.57
N ILE A 253 -54.07 54.23 82.21
CA ILE A 253 -54.32 53.74 80.86
C ILE A 253 -54.33 54.91 79.86
N ASN A 254 -55.07 55.99 80.13
CA ASN A 254 -55.13 57.17 79.26
C ASN A 254 -53.77 57.85 79.11
N MET A 255 -52.96 57.92 80.17
CA MET A 255 -51.63 58.55 80.10
C MET A 255 -50.67 57.79 79.16
N PHE A 256 -50.79 56.46 79.07
CA PHE A 256 -49.97 55.64 78.17
C PHE A 256 -50.60 55.42 76.78
N GLU A 257 -51.92 55.56 76.64
CA GLU A 257 -52.62 55.43 75.36
C GLU A 257 -52.65 56.74 74.56
N GLU A 258 -52.84 57.90 75.20
CA GLU A 258 -52.88 59.21 74.53
C GLU A 258 -51.50 59.70 74.06
N GLN A 259 -50.41 59.30 74.74
CA GLN A 259 -49.05 59.73 74.38
C GLN A 259 -48.32 58.79 73.40
N ARG A 260 -48.92 57.65 72.99
CA ARG A 260 -48.26 56.60 72.18
C ARG A 260 -46.88 56.15 72.72
N MET A 261 -46.64 56.28 74.02
CA MET A 261 -45.36 55.96 74.64
C MET A 261 -45.31 54.47 74.98
N PHE A 262 -44.38 53.74 74.34
CA PHE A 262 -44.08 52.36 74.71
C PHE A 262 -43.19 52.35 75.96
N CYS A 263 -43.59 51.62 76.99
CA CYS A 263 -42.85 51.56 78.25
C CYS A 263 -42.71 50.11 78.73
N CYS A 264 -41.49 49.73 79.10
CA CYS A 264 -41.13 48.45 79.70
C CYS A 264 -39.98 48.65 80.67
N SER A 265 -39.74 47.69 81.57
CA SER A 265 -38.55 47.74 82.43
C SER A 265 -37.28 47.57 81.60
N LYS A 266 -36.19 48.22 82.00
CA LYS A 266 -34.88 48.08 81.34
C LYS A 266 -34.44 46.62 81.26
N ASP A 267 -34.68 45.85 82.32
CA ASP A 267 -34.30 44.43 82.40
C ASP A 267 -35.15 43.55 81.45
N GLN A 268 -36.44 43.88 81.29
CA GLN A 268 -37.34 43.19 80.36
C GLN A 268 -37.00 43.50 78.89
N LEU A 269 -36.59 44.74 78.61
CA LEU A 269 -36.12 45.11 77.28
C LEU A 269 -34.81 44.41 76.94
N SER A 270 -33.86 44.34 77.88
CA SER A 270 -32.61 43.60 77.67
C SER A 270 -32.87 42.13 77.41
N ASP A 271 -33.79 41.50 78.16
CA ASP A 271 -34.15 40.10 77.94
C ASP A 271 -34.77 39.86 76.55
N ALA A 272 -35.67 40.75 76.10
CA ALA A 272 -36.27 40.67 74.77
C ALA A 272 -35.22 40.82 73.66
N VAL A 273 -34.28 41.77 73.81
CA VAL A 273 -33.21 42.02 72.83
C VAL A 273 -32.22 40.85 72.79
N ILE A 274 -31.86 40.29 73.95
CA ILE A 274 -30.98 39.11 74.03
C ILE A 274 -31.65 37.91 73.34
N LYS A 275 -32.94 37.67 73.59
CA LYS A 275 -33.69 36.60 72.93
C LYS A 275 -33.78 36.78 71.42
N LEU A 276 -34.05 37.99 70.95
CA LEU A 276 -34.05 38.32 69.52
C LEU A 276 -32.68 38.03 68.90
N ALA A 277 -31.59 38.49 69.53
CA ALA A 277 -30.23 38.26 69.06
C ALA A 277 -29.89 36.75 68.99
N VAL A 278 -30.28 35.97 70.01
CA VAL A 278 -30.09 34.52 70.03
C VAL A 278 -30.90 33.81 68.94
N GLN A 279 -32.15 34.20 68.73
CA GLN A 279 -33.00 33.62 67.68
C GLN A 279 -32.48 33.95 66.27
N LEU A 280 -32.03 35.19 66.06
CA LEU A 280 -31.43 35.62 64.80
C LEU A 280 -30.12 34.87 64.52
N ALA A 281 -29.26 34.72 65.54
CA ALA A 281 -27.99 33.99 65.43
C ALA A 281 -28.23 32.51 65.08
N LYS A 282 -29.19 31.84 65.75
CA LYS A 282 -29.57 30.45 65.44
C LYS A 282 -30.11 30.28 64.03
N TRP A 283 -30.94 31.22 63.57
CA TRP A 283 -31.46 31.21 62.21
C TRP A 283 -30.33 31.38 61.18
N GLN A 284 -29.41 32.32 61.42
CA GLN A 284 -28.26 32.57 60.56
C GLN A 284 -27.31 31.35 60.51
N GLU A 285 -27.03 30.72 61.65
CA GLU A 285 -26.20 29.51 61.73
C GLU A 285 -26.84 28.34 60.97
N LYS A 286 -28.14 28.11 61.16
CA LYS A 286 -28.89 27.10 60.40
C LYS A 286 -28.79 27.35 58.89
N ARG A 287 -28.95 28.61 58.45
CA ARG A 287 -28.90 28.96 57.03
C ARG A 287 -27.50 28.79 56.44
N HIS A 288 -26.48 29.14 57.21
CA HIS A 288 -25.10 28.90 56.82
C HIS A 288 -24.84 27.40 56.62
N MET A 289 -25.27 26.55 57.55
CA MET A 289 -25.13 25.09 57.46
C MET A 289 -25.85 24.51 56.23
N GLU A 290 -27.07 24.95 55.94
CA GLU A 290 -27.81 24.51 54.75
C GLU A 290 -27.10 24.91 53.45
N GLN A 291 -26.58 26.14 53.40
CA GLN A 291 -25.84 26.64 52.25
C GLN A 291 -24.52 25.88 52.04
N GLU A 292 -23.79 25.58 53.12
CA GLU A 292 -22.58 24.76 53.07
C GLU A 292 -22.89 23.32 52.63
N GLN A 293 -23.98 22.72 53.12
CA GLN A 293 -24.42 21.39 52.71
C GLN A 293 -24.79 21.35 51.23
N PHE A 294 -25.54 22.35 50.75
CA PHE A 294 -25.87 22.47 49.32
C PHE A 294 -24.63 22.65 48.46
N GLY A 295 -23.72 23.56 48.86
CA GLY A 295 -22.45 23.79 48.17
C GLY A 295 -21.59 22.53 48.13
N SER A 296 -21.50 21.80 49.24
CA SER A 296 -20.78 20.53 49.33
C SER A 296 -21.40 19.46 48.41
N ALA A 297 -22.72 19.28 48.44
CA ALA A 297 -23.41 18.32 47.57
C ALA A 297 -23.24 18.66 46.07
N LEU A 298 -23.30 19.95 45.72
CA LEU A 298 -23.04 20.41 44.36
C LEU A 298 -21.59 20.13 43.94
N LEU A 299 -20.61 20.43 44.79
CA LEU A 299 -19.20 20.16 44.53
C LEU A 299 -18.91 18.67 44.34
N VAL A 300 -19.53 17.80 45.14
CA VAL A 300 -19.42 16.34 44.99
C VAL A 300 -19.98 15.92 43.64
N ARG A 301 -21.20 16.35 43.28
CA ARG A 301 -21.83 16.00 42.01
C ARG A 301 -21.03 16.50 40.80
N VAL A 302 -20.53 17.74 40.84
CA VAL A 302 -19.68 18.29 39.77
C VAL A 302 -18.38 17.50 39.66
N SER A 303 -17.77 17.14 40.79
CA SER A 303 -16.55 16.32 40.80
C SER A 303 -16.78 14.93 40.22
N GLU A 304 -17.92 14.30 40.52
CA GLU A 304 -18.30 13.01 39.93
C GLU A 304 -18.53 13.10 38.42
N MET A 305 -19.23 14.14 37.94
CA MET A 305 -19.42 14.39 36.51
C MET A 305 -18.08 14.60 35.80
N LEU A 306 -17.16 15.37 36.40
CA LEU A 306 -15.80 15.57 35.86
C LEU A 306 -15.00 14.26 35.82
N ARG A 307 -15.09 13.43 36.86
CA ARG A 307 -14.43 12.10 36.86
C ARG A 307 -15.04 11.15 35.83
N ASN A 308 -16.34 11.24 35.57
CA ASN A 308 -17.02 10.44 34.53
C ASN A 308 -16.61 10.91 33.14
N SER A 309 -16.58 12.22 32.88
CA SER A 309 -16.14 12.76 31.58
C SER A 309 -14.68 12.46 31.32
N GLU A 310 -13.81 12.55 32.33
CA GLU A 310 -12.40 12.18 32.20
C GLU A 310 -12.22 10.69 31.86
N ARG A 311 -12.98 9.79 32.52
CA ARG A 311 -12.99 8.36 32.17
C ARG A 311 -13.44 8.12 30.73
N LEU A 312 -14.50 8.80 30.29
CA LEU A 312 -14.98 8.69 28.91
C LEU A 312 -13.90 9.15 27.91
N VAL A 313 -13.26 10.30 28.16
CA VAL A 313 -12.17 10.80 27.31
C VAL A 313 -11.01 9.80 27.24
N ARG A 314 -10.61 9.19 28.36
CA ARG A 314 -9.57 8.15 28.36
C ARG A 314 -9.98 6.91 27.55
N SER A 315 -11.22 6.45 27.66
CA SER A 315 -11.71 5.31 26.87
C SER A 315 -11.69 5.60 25.36
N LEU A 316 -12.14 6.79 24.95
CA LEU A 316 -12.15 7.21 23.54
C LEU A 316 -10.73 7.35 22.97
N LEU A 317 -9.77 7.80 23.80
CA LEU A 317 -8.36 7.84 23.40
C LEU A 317 -7.78 6.44 23.17
N GLN A 318 -8.12 5.48 24.04
CA GLN A 318 -7.68 4.09 23.91
C GLN A 318 -8.29 3.42 22.66
N GLU A 319 -9.58 3.63 22.39
CA GLU A 319 -10.24 3.13 21.17
C GLU A 319 -9.61 3.72 19.92
N LYS A 320 -9.34 5.03 19.92
CA LYS A 320 -8.65 5.70 18.80
C LYS A 320 -7.27 5.08 18.54
N GLU A 321 -6.51 4.78 19.58
CA GLU A 321 -5.19 4.16 19.45
C GLU A 321 -5.27 2.75 18.85
N GLN A 322 -6.23 1.94 19.32
CA GLN A 322 -6.50 0.61 18.76
C GLN A 322 -6.92 0.68 17.28
N HIS A 323 -7.75 1.65 16.91
CA HIS A 323 -8.13 1.85 15.50
C HIS A 323 -6.93 2.26 14.63
N ILE A 324 -6.05 3.12 15.12
CA ILE A 324 -4.83 3.51 14.41
C ILE A 324 -3.89 2.32 14.24
N GLU A 325 -3.72 1.48 15.25
CA GLU A 325 -2.90 0.26 15.16
C GLU A 325 -3.46 -0.75 14.18
N THR A 326 -4.78 -0.98 14.22
CA THR A 326 -5.48 -1.87 13.28
C THR A 326 -5.32 -1.37 11.85
N TYR A 327 -5.56 -0.08 11.60
CA TYR A 327 -5.35 0.53 10.29
C TYR A 327 -3.90 0.39 9.80
N ARG A 328 -2.91 0.64 10.67
CA ARG A 328 -1.49 0.44 10.32
C ARG A 328 -1.17 -1.01 9.97
N ARG A 329 -1.76 -1.98 10.67
CA ARG A 329 -1.60 -3.40 10.38
C ARG A 329 -2.19 -3.75 9.02
N ASP A 330 -3.39 -3.26 8.70
CA ASP A 330 -4.08 -3.54 7.44
C ASP A 330 -3.35 -2.93 6.24
N VAL A 331 -2.84 -1.71 6.39
CA VAL A 331 -2.00 -1.08 5.36
C VAL A 331 -0.72 -1.88 5.12
N ARG A 332 -0.05 -2.35 6.18
CA ARG A 332 1.16 -3.19 6.06
C ARG A 332 0.86 -4.53 5.39
N LEU A 333 -0.26 -5.16 5.74
CA LEU A 333 -0.67 -6.45 5.18
C LEU A 333 -1.02 -6.30 3.69
N SER A 334 -1.79 -5.28 3.33
CA SER A 334 -2.10 -4.95 1.94
C SER A 334 -0.84 -4.64 1.13
N ALA A 335 0.09 -3.85 1.68
CA ALA A 335 1.37 -3.56 1.03
C ALA A 335 2.21 -4.83 0.84
N ALA A 336 2.25 -5.73 1.82
CA ALA A 336 2.98 -6.99 1.73
C ALA A 336 2.39 -7.92 0.65
N ILE A 337 1.04 -8.01 0.56
CA ILE A 337 0.36 -8.78 -0.50
C ILE A 337 0.72 -8.23 -1.87
N LEU A 338 0.56 -6.92 -2.08
CA LEU A 338 0.87 -6.29 -3.37
C LEU A 338 2.35 -6.46 -3.74
N THR A 339 3.27 -6.34 -2.77
CA THR A 339 4.71 -6.55 -3.00
C THR A 339 5.00 -8.00 -3.39
N TRP A 340 4.33 -8.95 -2.75
CA TRP A 340 4.47 -10.37 -3.06
C TRP A 340 3.92 -10.70 -4.46
N ASP A 341 2.75 -10.17 -4.83
CA ASP A 341 2.17 -10.33 -6.16
C ASP A 341 3.08 -9.75 -7.25
N LEU A 342 3.61 -8.54 -7.03
CA LEU A 342 4.57 -7.92 -7.95
C LEU A 342 5.86 -8.74 -8.07
N SER A 343 6.39 -9.26 -6.96
CA SER A 343 7.59 -10.11 -6.96
C SER A 343 7.36 -11.44 -7.69
N SER A 344 6.18 -12.03 -7.52
CA SER A 344 5.77 -13.25 -8.23
C SER A 344 5.66 -12.99 -9.74
N ASN A 345 5.01 -11.89 -10.14
CA ASN A 345 4.88 -11.50 -11.54
C ASN A 345 6.25 -11.20 -12.18
N LEU A 346 7.13 -10.48 -11.48
CA LEU A 346 8.52 -10.25 -11.92
C LEU A 346 9.27 -11.57 -12.13
N SER A 347 9.09 -12.53 -11.22
CA SER A 347 9.71 -13.85 -11.33
C SER A 347 9.17 -14.62 -12.53
N SER A 348 7.85 -14.58 -12.78
CA SER A 348 7.23 -15.20 -13.96
C SER A 348 7.74 -14.60 -15.26
N ILE A 349 7.72 -13.27 -15.36
CA ILE A 349 8.21 -12.53 -16.54
C ILE A 349 9.69 -12.81 -16.77
N SER A 350 10.51 -12.89 -15.71
CA SER A 350 11.93 -13.23 -15.81
C SER A 350 12.16 -14.63 -16.39
N VAL A 351 11.34 -15.60 -16.00
CA VAL A 351 11.37 -16.96 -16.58
C VAL A 351 10.99 -16.94 -18.06
N GLU A 352 9.87 -16.27 -18.42
CA GLU A 352 9.43 -16.14 -19.81
C GLU A 352 10.48 -15.46 -20.69
N LEU A 353 11.10 -14.38 -20.20
CA LEU A 353 12.14 -13.65 -20.91
C LEU A 353 13.38 -14.53 -21.14
N ASN A 354 13.75 -15.34 -20.15
CA ASN A 354 14.84 -16.30 -20.31
C ASN A 354 14.52 -17.42 -21.31
N GLU A 355 13.29 -17.92 -21.36
CA GLU A 355 12.86 -18.87 -22.38
C GLU A 355 12.86 -18.25 -23.78
N LEU A 356 12.33 -17.03 -23.95
CA LEU A 356 12.39 -16.30 -25.22
C LEU A 356 13.85 -16.05 -25.67
N ARG A 357 14.76 -15.74 -24.74
CA ARG A 357 16.20 -15.62 -25.03
C ARG A 357 16.80 -16.96 -25.49
N LYS A 358 16.44 -18.09 -24.89
CA LYS A 358 16.89 -19.41 -25.33
C LYS A 358 16.36 -19.73 -26.73
N VAL A 359 15.07 -19.51 -26.97
CA VAL A 359 14.43 -19.70 -28.29
C VAL A 359 15.15 -18.87 -29.35
N ARG A 360 15.41 -17.57 -29.09
CA ARG A 360 16.16 -16.71 -30.01
C ARG A 360 17.54 -17.27 -30.36
N ARG A 361 18.32 -17.76 -29.37
CA ARG A 361 19.65 -18.36 -29.61
C ARG A 361 19.56 -19.67 -30.42
N VAL A 362 18.49 -20.42 -30.26
CA VAL A 362 18.25 -21.65 -31.03
C VAL A 362 17.90 -21.29 -32.48
N ASP A 363 17.03 -20.31 -32.69
CA ASP A 363 16.64 -19.89 -34.03
C ASP A 363 17.78 -19.21 -34.78
N GLU A 364 18.61 -18.42 -34.11
CA GLU A 364 19.84 -17.88 -34.70
C GLU A 364 20.79 -18.99 -35.14
N ARG A 365 20.98 -20.04 -34.32
CA ARG A 365 21.76 -21.22 -34.71
C ARG A 365 21.15 -21.93 -35.91
N LYS A 366 19.83 -22.15 -35.94
CA LYS A 366 19.13 -22.76 -37.08
C LYS A 366 19.33 -21.96 -38.37
N ILE A 367 19.22 -20.63 -38.31
CA ILE A 367 19.43 -19.75 -39.47
C ILE A 367 20.88 -19.85 -39.94
N ARG A 368 21.87 -19.75 -39.04
CA ARG A 368 23.29 -19.90 -39.41
C ARG A 368 23.57 -21.26 -40.05
N THR A 369 23.07 -22.36 -39.47
CA THR A 369 23.26 -23.71 -40.03
C THR A 369 22.60 -23.85 -41.40
N ARG A 370 21.39 -23.27 -41.59
CA ARG A 370 20.73 -23.27 -42.90
C ARG A 370 21.56 -22.54 -43.95
N ILE A 371 22.04 -21.32 -43.62
CA ILE A 371 22.89 -20.53 -44.51
C ILE A 371 24.16 -21.31 -44.88
N ILE A 372 24.85 -21.88 -43.90
CA ILE A 372 26.06 -22.70 -44.15
C ILE A 372 25.74 -23.85 -45.10
N SER A 373 24.65 -24.59 -44.87
CA SER A 373 24.27 -25.71 -45.75
C SER A 373 23.94 -25.28 -47.17
N GLU A 374 23.28 -24.13 -47.35
CA GLU A 374 22.96 -23.57 -48.68
C GLU A 374 24.25 -23.15 -49.42
N TYR A 375 25.20 -22.53 -48.72
CA TYR A 375 26.50 -22.19 -49.29
C TYR A 375 27.34 -23.43 -49.63
N GLU A 376 27.35 -24.45 -48.78
CA GLU A 376 28.03 -25.72 -49.05
C GLU A 376 27.44 -26.44 -50.27
N ASP A 377 26.12 -26.43 -50.43
CA ASP A 377 25.45 -26.98 -51.61
C ASP A 377 25.83 -26.21 -52.88
N LEU A 378 25.85 -24.88 -52.84
CA LEU A 378 26.29 -24.04 -53.97
C LEU A 378 27.77 -24.30 -54.33
N VAL A 379 28.66 -24.37 -53.34
CA VAL A 379 30.08 -24.68 -53.57
C VAL A 379 30.24 -26.06 -54.18
N ARG A 380 29.47 -27.07 -53.72
CA ARG A 380 29.49 -28.41 -54.30
C ARG A 380 29.03 -28.41 -55.76
N GLU A 381 27.99 -27.65 -56.09
CA GLU A 381 27.50 -27.49 -57.46
C GLU A 381 28.58 -26.85 -58.38
N LEU A 382 29.18 -25.74 -57.94
CA LEU A 382 30.28 -25.09 -58.66
C LEU A 382 31.48 -26.02 -58.90
N VAL A 383 31.85 -26.82 -57.89
CA VAL A 383 32.94 -27.81 -58.04
C VAL A 383 32.59 -28.90 -59.06
N MET A 384 31.32 -29.32 -59.12
CA MET A 384 30.85 -30.25 -60.15
C MET A 384 30.94 -29.62 -61.55
N GLU A 385 30.49 -28.38 -61.71
CA GLU A 385 30.57 -27.65 -62.99
C GLU A 385 32.00 -27.48 -63.48
N VAL A 386 32.93 -27.09 -62.60
CA VAL A 386 34.35 -26.95 -62.92
C VAL A 386 34.95 -28.28 -63.38
N ASN A 387 34.60 -29.39 -62.72
CA ASN A 387 35.08 -30.72 -63.13
C ASN A 387 34.47 -31.16 -64.47
N MET A 388 33.18 -30.88 -64.72
CA MET A 388 32.55 -31.13 -66.02
C MET A 388 33.22 -30.33 -67.15
N LEU A 389 33.51 -29.05 -66.92
CA LEU A 389 34.24 -28.19 -67.85
C LEU A 389 35.64 -28.73 -68.13
N ARG A 390 36.38 -29.11 -67.09
CA ARG A 390 37.72 -29.70 -67.23
C ARG A 390 37.71 -30.97 -68.08
N ASN A 391 36.70 -31.83 -67.90
CA ASN A 391 36.53 -33.03 -68.71
C ASN A 391 36.22 -32.68 -70.18
N ARG A 392 35.31 -31.74 -70.43
CA ARG A 392 35.03 -31.24 -71.79
C ARG A 392 36.26 -30.66 -72.47
N PHE A 393 37.09 -29.91 -71.74
CA PHE A 393 38.36 -29.39 -72.27
C PHE A 393 39.35 -30.50 -72.61
N SER A 394 39.40 -31.56 -71.80
CA SER A 394 40.25 -32.73 -72.08
C SER A 394 39.76 -33.50 -73.31
N GLU A 395 38.45 -33.66 -73.48
CA GLU A 395 37.84 -34.25 -74.69
C GLU A 395 38.17 -33.40 -75.91
N TYR A 396 37.94 -32.08 -75.84
CA TYR A 396 38.26 -31.15 -76.91
C TYR A 396 39.73 -31.27 -77.34
N ARG A 397 40.66 -31.22 -76.38
CA ARG A 397 42.10 -31.33 -76.66
C ARG A 397 42.45 -32.66 -77.36
N MET A 398 41.86 -33.77 -76.92
CA MET A 398 42.12 -35.09 -77.51
C MET A 398 41.54 -35.19 -78.92
N ASN A 399 40.35 -34.64 -79.15
CA ASN A 399 39.72 -34.57 -80.46
C ASN A 399 40.56 -33.72 -81.43
N THR A 400 41.02 -32.54 -81.01
CA THR A 400 41.87 -31.68 -81.85
C THR A 400 43.18 -32.37 -82.24
N VAL A 401 43.84 -33.06 -81.30
CA VAL A 401 45.07 -33.83 -81.61
C VAL A 401 44.78 -34.94 -82.62
N HIS A 402 43.65 -35.63 -82.48
CA HIS A 402 43.24 -36.67 -83.41
C HIS A 402 42.91 -36.09 -84.80
N GLU A 403 42.17 -34.99 -84.88
CA GLU A 403 41.87 -34.27 -86.13
C GLU A 403 43.13 -33.85 -86.87
N VAL A 404 44.11 -33.23 -86.18
CA VAL A 404 45.40 -32.84 -86.77
C VAL A 404 46.16 -34.07 -87.29
N MET A 405 46.15 -35.16 -86.55
CA MET A 405 46.81 -36.41 -86.96
C MET A 405 46.13 -37.03 -88.19
N ASN A 406 44.80 -36.95 -88.29
CA ASN A 406 44.04 -37.43 -89.43
C ASN A 406 44.34 -36.59 -90.68
N ILE A 407 44.33 -35.26 -90.57
CA ILE A 407 44.73 -34.35 -91.66
C ILE A 407 46.14 -34.68 -92.14
N MET A 408 47.10 -34.85 -91.22
CA MET A 408 48.48 -35.19 -91.58
C MET A 408 48.60 -36.55 -92.29
N SER A 409 47.80 -37.53 -91.88
CA SER A 409 47.75 -38.85 -92.54
C SER A 409 47.11 -38.79 -93.93
N GLU A 410 46.08 -37.95 -94.11
CA GLU A 410 45.45 -37.71 -95.40
C GLU A 410 46.40 -37.00 -96.36
N THR A 411 47.08 -35.94 -95.91
CA THR A 411 48.09 -35.24 -96.74
C THR A 411 49.22 -36.18 -97.14
N LYS A 412 49.73 -37.00 -96.22
CA LYS A 412 50.79 -37.98 -96.53
C LYS A 412 50.32 -39.01 -97.57
N ARG A 413 49.08 -39.50 -97.44
CA ARG A 413 48.47 -40.44 -98.39
C ARG A 413 48.27 -39.82 -99.77
N GLU A 414 47.83 -38.57 -99.85
CA GLU A 414 47.66 -37.83 -101.11
C GLU A 414 49.01 -37.63 -101.83
N GLU A 415 50.05 -37.20 -101.12
CA GLU A 415 51.40 -37.05 -101.67
C GLU A 415 51.98 -38.37 -102.20
N LEU A 416 51.81 -39.47 -101.46
CA LEU A 416 52.24 -40.80 -101.90
C LEU A 416 51.40 -41.33 -103.07
N GLY A 417 50.11 -41.00 -103.12
CA GLY A 417 49.24 -41.30 -104.26
C GLY A 417 49.75 -40.64 -105.55
N ILE A 418 50.11 -39.35 -105.47
CA ILE A 418 50.71 -38.60 -106.59
C ILE A 418 52.03 -39.26 -107.05
N LEU A 419 52.88 -39.70 -106.11
CA LEU A 419 54.12 -40.44 -106.40
C LEU A 419 53.89 -41.78 -107.12
N VAL A 420 52.82 -42.51 -106.78
CA VAL A 420 52.48 -43.78 -107.43
C VAL A 420 51.98 -43.57 -108.87
N GLU A 421 51.17 -42.53 -109.08
CA GLU A 421 50.58 -42.18 -110.38
C GLU A 421 51.60 -41.61 -111.38
N ASN A 422 52.71 -41.06 -110.89
CA ASN A 422 53.72 -40.42 -111.73
C ASN A 422 54.50 -41.44 -112.59
N ARG A 423 54.58 -41.23 -113.91
CA ARG A 423 55.08 -42.24 -114.87
C ARG A 423 56.61 -42.38 -114.92
N GLU A 424 57.35 -41.41 -114.41
CA GLU A 424 58.82 -41.34 -114.51
C GLU A 424 59.57 -42.01 -113.35
N ILE A 425 58.85 -42.59 -112.39
CA ILE A 425 59.43 -43.10 -111.14
C ILE A 425 59.73 -44.60 -111.22
N PRO A 426 60.88 -45.09 -110.70
CA PRO A 426 61.25 -46.50 -110.71
C PRO A 426 60.20 -47.42 -110.06
N ALA A 427 59.95 -48.58 -110.65
CA ALA A 427 58.93 -49.54 -110.19
C ALA A 427 59.13 -50.00 -108.73
N GLY A 428 60.39 -50.12 -108.26
CA GLY A 428 60.69 -50.45 -106.87
C GLY A 428 60.27 -49.36 -105.87
N LEU A 429 60.35 -48.09 -106.27
CA LEU A 429 59.91 -46.94 -105.48
C LEU A 429 58.37 -46.86 -105.42
N LYS A 430 57.69 -47.22 -106.51
CA LYS A 430 56.22 -47.33 -106.54
C LYS A 430 55.70 -48.47 -105.64
N ALA A 431 56.35 -49.63 -105.68
CA ALA A 431 55.99 -50.75 -104.80
C ALA A 431 56.19 -50.39 -103.32
N SER A 432 57.31 -49.72 -102.99
CA SER A 432 57.57 -49.19 -101.65
C SER A 432 56.54 -48.15 -101.21
N ALA A 433 56.16 -47.21 -102.08
CA ALA A 433 55.12 -46.22 -101.79
C ALA A 433 53.74 -46.87 -101.56
N LEU A 434 53.37 -47.88 -102.35
CA LEU A 434 52.13 -48.65 -102.16
C LEU A 434 52.12 -49.43 -100.84
N GLU A 435 53.23 -50.06 -100.49
CA GLU A 435 53.39 -50.74 -99.20
C GLU A 435 53.33 -49.76 -98.03
N MET A 436 53.89 -48.55 -98.21
CA MET A 436 53.83 -47.49 -97.22
C MET A 436 52.42 -46.90 -97.06
N ILE A 437 51.64 -46.76 -98.14
CA ILE A 437 50.21 -46.40 -98.08
C ILE A 437 49.44 -47.46 -97.29
N LYS A 438 49.63 -48.75 -97.59
CA LYS A 438 48.96 -49.85 -96.89
C LYS A 438 49.34 -49.90 -95.39
N ASN A 439 50.61 -49.66 -95.07
CA ASN A 439 51.06 -49.56 -93.69
C ASN A 439 50.47 -48.32 -92.98
N ASP A 440 50.37 -47.17 -93.67
CA ASP A 440 49.73 -45.96 -93.12
C ASP A 440 48.22 -46.15 -92.92
N GLU A 441 47.52 -46.90 -93.78
CA GLU A 441 46.11 -47.27 -93.58
C GLU A 441 45.91 -48.13 -92.33
N ALA A 442 46.77 -49.14 -92.13
CA ALA A 442 46.75 -49.97 -90.92
C ALA A 442 47.12 -49.17 -89.67
N ILE A 443 48.07 -48.23 -89.76
CA ILE A 443 48.41 -47.32 -88.67
C ILE A 443 47.24 -46.37 -88.38
N SER A 444 46.53 -45.90 -89.40
CA SER A 444 45.36 -45.02 -89.26
C SER A 444 44.21 -45.75 -88.58
N SER A 445 43.90 -46.99 -88.96
CA SER A 445 42.87 -47.80 -88.31
C SER A 445 43.20 -48.04 -86.83
N LEU A 446 44.45 -48.43 -86.52
CA LEU A 446 44.91 -48.61 -85.15
C LEU A 446 44.86 -47.30 -84.35
N ARG A 447 45.14 -46.14 -84.96
CA ARG A 447 45.01 -44.82 -84.31
C ARG A 447 43.56 -44.46 -84.04
N ALA A 448 42.63 -44.77 -84.95
CA ALA A 448 41.20 -44.55 -84.75
C ALA A 448 40.66 -45.41 -83.60
N GLU A 449 40.99 -46.71 -83.59
CA GLU A 449 40.65 -47.61 -82.47
C GLU A 449 41.25 -47.14 -81.15
N ASN A 450 42.52 -46.70 -81.15
CA ASN A 450 43.18 -46.19 -79.95
C ASN A 450 42.54 -44.86 -79.48
N HIS A 451 42.12 -43.99 -80.40
CA HIS A 451 41.38 -42.77 -80.05
C HIS A 451 40.01 -43.09 -79.44
N GLU A 452 39.27 -44.05 -80.03
CA GLU A 452 37.99 -44.52 -79.50
C GLU A 452 38.15 -45.13 -78.10
N LEU A 453 39.17 -45.98 -77.90
CA LEU A 453 39.51 -46.52 -76.60
C LEU A 453 39.88 -45.43 -75.58
N ASN A 454 40.64 -44.42 -76.00
CA ASN A 454 40.96 -43.30 -75.12
C ASN A 454 39.72 -42.47 -74.76
N MET A 455 38.79 -42.25 -75.69
CA MET A 455 37.54 -41.56 -75.42
C MET A 455 36.60 -42.34 -74.51
N THR A 456 36.44 -43.64 -74.75
CA THR A 456 35.64 -44.50 -73.87
C THR A 456 36.23 -44.53 -72.46
N LEU A 457 37.55 -44.64 -72.32
CA LEU A 457 38.23 -44.58 -71.03
C LEU A 457 38.02 -43.23 -70.32
N LEU A 458 38.07 -42.11 -71.05
CA LEU A 458 37.81 -40.78 -70.49
C LEU A 458 36.37 -40.64 -69.98
N LYS A 459 35.40 -41.08 -70.78
CA LYS A 459 33.96 -41.08 -70.42
C LYS A 459 33.67 -41.97 -69.23
N VAL A 460 34.27 -43.16 -69.18
CA VAL A 460 34.13 -44.09 -68.05
C VAL A 460 34.71 -43.48 -66.78
N ARG A 461 35.90 -42.87 -66.82
CA ARG A 461 36.48 -42.16 -65.67
C ARG A 461 35.58 -41.01 -65.18
N SER A 462 35.06 -40.19 -66.10
CA SER A 462 34.13 -39.10 -65.79
C SER A 462 32.85 -39.63 -65.14
N MET A 463 32.26 -40.70 -65.68
CA MET A 463 31.08 -41.35 -65.13
C MET A 463 31.32 -41.91 -63.72
N PHE A 464 32.44 -42.61 -63.50
CA PHE A 464 32.78 -43.15 -62.18
C PHE A 464 32.94 -42.04 -61.15
N PHE A 465 33.63 -40.95 -61.52
CA PHE A 465 33.78 -39.79 -60.64
C PHE A 465 32.42 -39.17 -60.29
N MET A 466 31.54 -38.96 -61.27
CA MET A 466 30.18 -38.43 -61.03
C MET A 466 29.35 -39.35 -60.13
N LYS A 467 29.41 -40.67 -60.36
CA LYS A 467 28.69 -41.66 -59.56
C LYS A 467 29.21 -41.72 -58.12
N GLU A 468 30.52 -41.71 -57.95
CA GLU A 468 31.16 -41.69 -56.63
C GLU A 468 30.77 -40.43 -55.86
N GLN A 469 30.84 -39.26 -56.49
CA GLN A 469 30.46 -37.98 -55.87
C GLN A 469 28.97 -37.94 -55.49
N ALA A 470 28.09 -38.44 -56.37
CA ALA A 470 26.66 -38.53 -56.09
C ALA A 470 26.34 -39.45 -54.90
N LEU A 471 27.01 -40.60 -54.82
CA LEU A 471 26.87 -41.53 -53.69
C LEU A 471 27.40 -40.91 -52.39
N ARG A 472 28.58 -40.29 -52.42
CA ARG A 472 29.14 -39.58 -51.25
C ARG A 472 28.17 -38.51 -50.74
N SER A 473 27.65 -37.66 -51.62
CA SER A 473 26.67 -36.63 -51.27
C SER A 473 25.39 -37.21 -50.67
N MET A 474 24.85 -38.30 -51.24
CA MET A 474 23.67 -38.97 -50.73
C MET A 474 23.88 -39.54 -49.32
N TYR A 475 24.99 -40.23 -49.10
CA TYR A 475 25.31 -40.82 -47.79
C TYR A 475 25.63 -39.76 -46.74
N GLU A 476 26.29 -38.68 -47.13
CA GLU A 476 26.57 -37.53 -46.25
C GLU A 476 25.28 -36.83 -45.81
N LYS A 477 24.31 -36.62 -46.72
CA LYS A 477 22.98 -36.12 -46.36
C LYS A 477 22.23 -37.08 -45.43
N LYS A 478 22.34 -38.39 -45.67
CA LYS A 478 21.73 -39.41 -44.82
C LYS A 478 22.35 -39.47 -43.42
N THR A 479 23.66 -39.34 -43.29
CA THR A 479 24.31 -39.30 -41.97
C THR A 479 24.00 -38.02 -41.22
N GLN A 480 23.95 -36.87 -41.89
CA GLN A 480 23.52 -35.60 -41.27
C GLN A 480 22.09 -35.66 -40.75
N THR A 481 21.14 -36.16 -41.56
CA THR A 481 19.73 -36.30 -41.14
C THR A 481 19.58 -37.22 -39.93
N LEU A 482 20.22 -38.40 -39.95
CA LEU A 482 20.22 -39.31 -38.81
C LEU A 482 20.85 -38.69 -37.55
N MET A 483 21.94 -37.92 -37.67
CA MET A 483 22.49 -37.18 -36.53
C MET A 483 21.52 -36.14 -35.98
N THR A 484 20.82 -35.40 -36.85
CA THR A 484 19.84 -34.39 -36.40
C THR A 484 18.63 -35.03 -35.73
N ASP A 485 18.16 -36.17 -36.23
CA ASP A 485 17.04 -36.89 -35.63
C ASP A 485 17.44 -37.54 -34.30
N SER A 486 18.66 -38.07 -34.20
CA SER A 486 19.24 -38.56 -32.95
C SER A 486 19.29 -37.45 -31.88
N LYS A 487 19.81 -36.27 -32.24
CA LYS A 487 19.85 -35.11 -31.33
C LYS A 487 18.44 -34.66 -30.91
N ARG A 488 17.48 -34.63 -31.83
CA ARG A 488 16.08 -34.29 -31.50
C ARG A 488 15.44 -35.31 -30.58
N ALA A 489 15.71 -36.60 -30.77
CA ALA A 489 15.23 -37.65 -29.88
C ALA A 489 15.85 -37.53 -28.49
N GLU A 490 17.14 -37.22 -28.41
CA GLU A 490 17.85 -36.95 -27.16
C GLU A 490 17.28 -35.72 -26.44
N GLU A 491 17.04 -34.61 -27.14
CA GLU A 491 16.40 -33.42 -26.57
C GLU A 491 15.00 -33.72 -26.02
N LYS A 492 14.17 -34.45 -26.77
CA LYS A 492 12.84 -34.89 -26.31
C LYS A 492 12.91 -35.77 -25.07
N LEU A 493 13.89 -36.67 -25.00
CA LEU A 493 14.11 -37.53 -23.83
C LEU A 493 14.47 -36.68 -22.60
N TRP A 494 15.35 -35.70 -22.75
CA TRP A 494 15.73 -34.79 -21.67
C TRP A 494 14.57 -33.90 -21.21
N ASP A 495 13.75 -33.40 -22.13
CA ASP A 495 12.56 -32.63 -21.78
C ASP A 495 11.53 -33.49 -21.02
N SER A 496 11.29 -34.72 -21.49
CA SER A 496 10.45 -35.70 -20.78
C SER A 496 10.98 -36.00 -19.37
N TYR A 497 12.30 -36.12 -19.22
CA TYR A 497 12.95 -36.32 -17.92
C TYR A 497 12.74 -35.12 -16.99
N ARG A 498 12.92 -33.87 -17.49
CA ARG A 498 12.69 -32.65 -16.71
C ARG A 498 11.22 -32.52 -16.28
N ASP A 499 10.28 -32.88 -17.15
CA ASP A 499 8.84 -32.87 -16.83
C ASP A 499 8.47 -33.94 -15.80
N ALA A 500 9.08 -35.13 -15.88
CA ALA A 500 8.93 -36.16 -14.86
C ALA A 500 9.47 -35.69 -13.50
N GLU A 501 10.65 -35.06 -13.47
CA GLU A 501 11.26 -34.53 -12.25
C GLU A 501 10.45 -33.36 -11.67
N ALA A 502 9.90 -32.49 -12.52
CA ALA A 502 9.02 -31.41 -12.09
C ALA A 502 7.72 -31.93 -11.46
N ARG A 503 7.11 -32.97 -12.07
CA ARG A 503 5.95 -33.67 -11.52
C ARG A 503 6.27 -34.33 -10.18
N GLU A 504 7.41 -35.01 -10.07
CA GLU A 504 7.86 -35.60 -8.81
C GLU A 504 8.03 -34.55 -7.71
N ARG A 505 8.67 -33.42 -8.02
CA ARG A 505 8.83 -32.30 -7.08
C ARG A 505 7.48 -31.71 -6.65
N ALA A 506 6.51 -31.59 -7.56
CA ALA A 506 5.16 -31.13 -7.23
C ALA A 506 4.45 -32.10 -6.26
N LEU A 507 4.48 -33.41 -6.56
CA LEU A 507 3.90 -34.44 -5.71
C LEU A 507 4.56 -34.49 -4.33
N ARG A 508 5.89 -34.34 -4.24
CA ARG A 508 6.60 -34.26 -2.94
C ARG A 508 6.15 -33.04 -2.10
N ARG A 509 5.88 -31.89 -2.74
CA ARG A 509 5.36 -30.70 -2.05
C ARG A 509 3.93 -30.90 -1.57
N GLU A 510 3.07 -31.51 -2.38
CA GLU A 510 1.70 -31.85 -1.97
C GLU A 510 1.69 -32.84 -0.81
N LEU A 511 2.51 -33.88 -0.87
CA LEU A 511 2.66 -34.85 0.21
C LEU A 511 3.11 -34.15 1.51
N SER A 512 4.10 -33.25 1.43
CA SER A 512 4.54 -32.45 2.58
C SER A 512 3.43 -31.54 3.13
N ARG A 513 2.59 -30.97 2.26
CA ARG A 513 1.44 -30.12 2.66
C ARG A 513 0.38 -30.94 3.38
N VAL A 514 0.03 -32.11 2.83
CA VAL A 514 -0.94 -33.04 3.44
C VAL A 514 -0.43 -33.54 4.79
N GLN A 515 0.86 -33.89 4.90
CA GLN A 515 1.46 -34.27 6.18
C GLN A 515 1.38 -33.17 7.24
N LYS A 516 1.65 -31.92 6.88
CA LYS A 516 1.49 -30.78 7.80
C LYS A 516 0.04 -30.58 8.21
N ALA A 517 -0.89 -30.65 7.26
CA ALA A 517 -2.32 -30.53 7.54
C ALA A 517 -2.79 -31.64 8.50
N LEU A 518 -2.37 -32.88 8.25
CA LEU A 518 -2.64 -34.01 9.12
C LEU A 518 -2.09 -33.79 10.54
N ALA A 519 -0.83 -33.35 10.68
CA ALA A 519 -0.26 -33.03 11.99
C ALA A 519 -1.03 -31.91 12.72
N THR A 520 -1.50 -30.87 12.00
CA THR A 520 -2.33 -29.82 12.64
C THR A 520 -3.70 -30.33 13.07
N ILE A 521 -4.29 -31.26 12.33
CA ILE A 521 -5.57 -31.91 12.68
C ILE A 521 -5.37 -32.84 13.88
N GLU A 522 -4.26 -33.58 13.94
CA GLU A 522 -3.93 -34.42 15.10
C GLU A 522 -3.79 -33.57 16.37
N VAL A 523 -3.06 -32.45 16.30
CA VAL A 523 -2.91 -31.52 17.43
C VAL A 523 -4.27 -30.91 17.85
N SER A 524 -5.13 -30.54 16.89
CA SER A 524 -6.45 -29.99 17.22
C SER A 524 -7.36 -31.05 17.85
N ASN A 525 -7.28 -32.30 17.38
CA ASN A 525 -8.01 -33.43 17.96
C ASN A 525 -7.53 -33.72 19.39
N ASP A 526 -6.22 -33.68 19.65
CA ASP A 526 -5.67 -33.80 21.01
C ASP A 526 -6.18 -32.70 21.94
N ILE A 527 -6.25 -31.45 21.47
CA ILE A 527 -6.80 -30.32 22.24
C ILE A 527 -8.29 -30.54 22.53
N LEU A 528 -9.07 -30.93 21.52
CA LEU A 528 -10.50 -31.22 21.68
C LEU A 528 -10.73 -32.38 22.65
N GLN A 529 -9.92 -33.45 22.57
CA GLN A 529 -9.99 -34.57 23.52
C GLN A 529 -9.67 -34.13 24.96
N ARG A 530 -8.72 -33.20 25.15
CA ARG A 530 -8.45 -32.62 26.48
C ARG A 530 -9.63 -31.79 26.97
N GLN A 531 -10.19 -30.94 26.12
CA GLN A 531 -11.37 -30.14 26.46
C GLN A 531 -12.57 -31.02 26.84
N VAL A 532 -12.83 -32.08 26.07
CA VAL A 532 -13.90 -33.04 26.39
C VAL A 532 -13.63 -33.73 27.74
N LYS A 533 -12.39 -34.13 28.03
CA LYS A 533 -12.05 -34.70 29.35
C LYS A 533 -12.25 -33.70 30.49
N GLU A 534 -11.91 -32.43 30.27
CA GLU A 534 -12.13 -31.36 31.25
C GLU A 534 -13.63 -31.11 31.50
N GLU A 535 -14.45 -31.05 30.45
CA GLU A 535 -15.91 -30.91 30.58
C GLU A 535 -16.53 -32.12 31.27
N VAL A 536 -16.14 -33.35 30.93
CA VAL A 536 -16.58 -34.57 31.64
C VAL A 536 -16.18 -34.55 33.12
N ASN A 537 -14.99 -34.02 33.44
CA ASN A 537 -14.54 -33.89 34.82
C ASN A 537 -15.31 -32.78 35.57
N LYS A 538 -15.64 -31.67 34.91
CA LYS A 538 -16.50 -30.62 35.47
C LYS A 538 -17.91 -31.16 35.74
N ASP A 539 -18.50 -31.90 34.81
CA ASP A 539 -19.80 -32.55 35.00
C ASP A 539 -19.79 -33.58 36.14
N ARG A 540 -18.69 -34.32 36.31
CA ARG A 540 -18.49 -35.19 37.48
C ARG A 540 -18.37 -34.39 38.79
N ALA A 541 -17.70 -33.25 38.77
CA ALA A 541 -17.56 -32.39 39.96
C ALA A 541 -18.88 -31.70 40.33
N THR A 542 -19.66 -31.21 39.36
CA THR A 542 -20.98 -30.59 39.60
C THR A 542 -22.02 -31.62 40.04
N SER A 543 -21.99 -32.83 39.48
CA SER A 543 -22.85 -33.93 39.94
C SER A 543 -22.44 -34.47 41.32
N ALA A 544 -21.16 -34.43 41.70
CA ALA A 544 -20.71 -34.70 43.06
C ALA A 544 -21.13 -33.61 44.06
N ALA A 545 -21.04 -32.33 43.68
CA ALA A 545 -21.48 -31.20 44.51
C ALA A 545 -23.00 -31.19 44.76
N ARG A 546 -23.81 -31.64 43.80
CA ARG A 546 -25.26 -31.84 44.00
C ARG A 546 -25.61 -32.99 44.95
N ARG A 547 -24.71 -33.96 45.15
CA ARG A 547 -24.91 -35.08 46.09
C ARG A 547 -24.41 -34.78 47.51
N SER A 548 -23.68 -33.69 47.73
CA SER A 548 -23.10 -33.32 49.03
C SER A 548 -23.75 -32.13 49.72
N ALA A 549 -24.82 -31.53 49.17
CA ALA A 549 -25.57 -30.47 49.84
C ALA A 549 -26.58 -31.05 50.87
N PRO A 550 -26.48 -30.73 52.17
CA PRO A 550 -27.45 -31.18 53.17
C PRO A 550 -28.72 -30.33 53.09
N ALA A 551 -29.87 -30.99 53.14
CA ALA A 551 -31.17 -30.37 53.27
C ALA A 551 -31.30 -29.69 54.65
N GLY A 552 -31.37 -28.35 54.67
CA GLY A 552 -31.78 -27.63 55.88
C GLY A 552 -31.30 -26.18 55.95
N SER A 553 -32.14 -25.23 55.59
CA SER A 553 -32.76 -24.30 56.54
C SER A 553 -33.48 -23.19 55.78
N PHE A 554 -34.78 -23.09 56.05
CA PHE A 554 -35.65 -22.01 55.59
C PHE A 554 -35.49 -20.82 56.53
N GLY A 555 -35.26 -19.63 55.97
CA GLY A 555 -35.34 -18.34 56.67
C GLY A 555 -35.66 -17.23 55.65
N PRO A 556 -36.68 -16.38 55.86
CA PRO A 556 -37.22 -15.51 54.81
C PRO A 556 -36.49 -14.16 54.77
N ILE A 557 -36.12 -13.69 53.57
CA ILE A 557 -35.70 -12.31 53.31
C ILE A 557 -36.45 -11.78 52.08
N ALA A 558 -36.82 -10.51 52.19
CA ALA A 558 -37.69 -9.66 51.40
C ALA A 558 -37.34 -9.53 49.89
N PRO A 559 -38.29 -9.03 49.07
CA PRO A 559 -38.23 -9.08 47.60
C PRO A 559 -37.52 -7.86 47.00
N GLY A 560 -36.73 -8.09 45.95
CA GLY A 560 -36.31 -7.03 45.03
C GLY A 560 -34.87 -7.16 44.53
N ALA A 561 -34.67 -7.91 43.44
CA ALA A 561 -33.72 -7.61 42.37
C ALA A 561 -33.80 -8.73 41.31
N SER A 562 -34.40 -8.40 40.18
CA SER A 562 -34.54 -9.21 38.97
C SER A 562 -33.20 -9.48 38.29
N GLY A 563 -32.95 -10.75 37.99
CA GLY A 563 -31.88 -11.23 37.12
C GLY A 563 -31.87 -12.76 37.19
N ASP A 564 -32.76 -13.39 36.44
CA ASP A 564 -33.12 -14.81 36.55
C ASP A 564 -32.12 -15.70 35.76
N PRO A 565 -31.17 -16.41 36.42
CA PRO A 565 -30.13 -17.20 35.76
C PRO A 565 -30.66 -18.51 35.14
N ASP A 566 -31.90 -18.90 35.47
CA ASP A 566 -32.54 -20.09 34.92
C ASP A 566 -33.00 -19.90 33.46
N VAL A 567 -33.20 -18.66 33.01
CA VAL A 567 -33.58 -18.36 31.61
C VAL A 567 -32.40 -18.50 30.66
N ASP A 568 -31.18 -18.16 31.10
CA ASP A 568 -29.97 -18.30 30.29
C ASP A 568 -29.50 -19.76 30.23
N ALA A 569 -29.68 -20.53 31.30
CA ALA A 569 -29.44 -21.97 31.30
C ALA A 569 -30.42 -22.73 30.39
N ALA A 570 -31.70 -22.31 30.35
CA ALA A 570 -32.70 -22.88 29.45
C ALA A 570 -32.38 -22.57 27.98
N LYS A 571 -32.01 -21.33 27.64
CA LYS A 571 -31.58 -20.95 26.28
C LYS A 571 -30.31 -21.68 25.83
N MET A 572 -29.37 -21.90 26.74
CA MET A 572 -28.13 -22.63 26.43
C MET A 572 -28.41 -24.12 26.18
N ASN A 573 -29.34 -24.71 26.93
CA ASN A 573 -29.81 -26.09 26.69
C ASN A 573 -30.59 -26.23 25.38
N GLU A 574 -31.39 -25.23 25.02
CA GLU A 574 -32.13 -25.19 23.75
C GLU A 574 -31.15 -25.11 22.55
N LEU A 575 -30.11 -24.27 22.65
CA LEU A 575 -29.04 -24.18 21.65
C LEU A 575 -28.22 -25.48 21.51
N LEU A 576 -27.98 -26.18 22.61
CA LEU A 576 -27.29 -27.48 22.60
C LEU A 576 -28.15 -28.58 21.98
N GLN A 577 -29.45 -28.60 22.28
CA GLN A 577 -30.39 -29.53 21.64
C GLN A 577 -30.57 -29.24 20.14
N GLU A 578 -30.56 -27.97 19.74
CA GLU A 578 -30.62 -27.60 18.33
C GLU A 578 -29.34 -27.99 17.58
N ARG A 579 -28.17 -27.85 18.22
CA ARG A 579 -26.90 -28.36 17.67
C ARG A 579 -26.89 -29.88 17.55
N LEU A 580 -27.33 -30.60 18.58
CA LEU A 580 -27.41 -32.07 18.55
C LEU A 580 -28.36 -32.55 17.44
N ARG A 581 -29.52 -31.91 17.25
CA ARG A 581 -30.42 -32.22 16.13
C ARG A 581 -29.79 -31.97 14.77
N ARG A 582 -28.94 -30.94 14.62
CA ARG A 582 -28.19 -30.72 13.36
C ARG A 582 -27.15 -31.81 13.13
N TYR A 583 -26.50 -32.33 14.17
CA TYR A 583 -25.56 -33.44 14.04
C TYR A 583 -26.25 -34.79 13.80
N GLU A 584 -27.42 -35.02 14.40
CA GLU A 584 -28.25 -36.21 14.15
C GLU A 584 -28.87 -36.22 12.73
N GLY A 585 -29.05 -35.06 12.10
CA GLY A 585 -29.50 -34.94 10.72
C GLY A 585 -28.42 -35.19 9.67
N ILE A 586 -27.14 -35.27 10.06
CA ILE A 586 -26.05 -35.60 9.13
C ILE A 586 -25.97 -37.12 9.03
N ASN A 587 -26.50 -37.66 7.94
CA ASN A 587 -26.42 -39.09 7.64
C ASN A 587 -24.97 -39.43 7.21
N ILE A 588 -24.15 -39.78 8.20
CA ILE A 588 -22.73 -40.11 8.03
C ILE A 588 -22.55 -41.25 7.01
N ASP A 589 -23.49 -42.19 6.95
CA ASP A 589 -23.45 -43.30 6.00
C ASP A 589 -23.65 -42.84 4.56
N GLN A 590 -24.49 -41.82 4.31
CA GLN A 590 -24.62 -41.21 2.99
C GLN A 590 -23.35 -40.46 2.58
N LEU A 591 -22.73 -39.71 3.50
CA LEU A 591 -21.48 -39.00 3.21
C LEU A 591 -20.32 -39.96 2.95
N LEU A 592 -20.23 -41.05 3.70
CA LEU A 592 -19.25 -42.11 3.44
C LEU A 592 -19.53 -42.79 2.09
N HIS A 593 -20.80 -43.02 1.74
CA HIS A 593 -21.15 -43.61 0.46
C HIS A 593 -20.78 -42.69 -0.72
N GLU A 594 -21.12 -41.40 -0.66
CA GLU A 594 -20.71 -40.41 -1.66
C GLU A 594 -19.19 -40.28 -1.76
N LEU A 595 -18.48 -40.37 -0.64
CA LEU A 595 -17.03 -40.36 -0.63
C LEU A 595 -16.49 -41.59 -1.39
N THR A 596 -17.01 -42.78 -1.09
CA THR A 596 -16.59 -44.02 -1.79
C THR A 596 -16.89 -43.99 -3.29
N GLU A 597 -18.04 -43.46 -3.71
CA GLU A 597 -18.37 -43.32 -5.13
C GLU A 597 -17.43 -42.35 -5.84
N LYS A 598 -17.11 -41.22 -5.20
CA LYS A 598 -16.16 -40.24 -5.75
C LYS A 598 -14.74 -40.81 -5.82
N THR A 599 -14.32 -41.61 -4.83
CA THR A 599 -13.01 -42.28 -4.87
C THR A 599 -12.93 -43.29 -6.02
N LEU A 600 -13.97 -44.10 -6.22
CA LEU A 600 -14.06 -45.04 -7.34
C LEU A 600 -14.05 -44.34 -8.71
N ALA A 601 -14.73 -43.20 -8.84
CA ALA A 601 -14.70 -42.42 -10.07
C ALA A 601 -13.29 -41.86 -10.39
N ILE A 602 -12.55 -41.46 -9.37
CA ILE A 602 -11.16 -40.98 -9.53
C ILE A 602 -10.22 -42.14 -9.90
N GLU A 603 -10.36 -43.29 -9.27
CA GLU A 603 -9.57 -44.49 -9.60
C GLU A 603 -9.78 -44.91 -11.05
N LYS A 604 -11.04 -44.91 -11.52
CA LYS A 604 -11.37 -45.21 -12.91
C LYS A 604 -10.77 -44.21 -13.90
N LEU A 605 -10.78 -42.91 -13.58
CA LEU A 605 -10.12 -41.89 -14.40
C LEU A 605 -8.59 -42.04 -14.46
N ILE A 606 -7.98 -42.57 -13.39
CA ILE A 606 -6.54 -42.86 -13.35
C ILE A 606 -6.22 -44.10 -14.19
N GLU A 607 -7.05 -45.14 -14.13
CA GLU A 607 -6.89 -46.35 -14.96
C GLU A 607 -7.09 -46.06 -16.44
N ASP A 608 -8.14 -45.33 -16.82
CA ASP A 608 -8.41 -44.94 -18.21
C ASP A 608 -7.23 -44.14 -18.81
N LYS A 609 -6.58 -43.30 -18.00
CA LYS A 609 -5.37 -42.56 -18.39
C LYS A 609 -4.13 -43.45 -18.53
N ARG A 610 -4.02 -44.53 -17.76
CA ARG A 610 -2.91 -45.48 -17.85
C ARG A 610 -3.05 -46.46 -19.01
N SER A 611 -4.28 -46.79 -19.41
CA SER A 611 -4.55 -47.66 -20.56
C SER A 611 -4.56 -46.93 -21.92
N GLY A 612 -4.46 -45.60 -21.91
CA GLY A 612 -4.44 -44.75 -23.11
C GLY A 612 -3.05 -44.32 -23.58
N GLU A 613 -1.98 -44.77 -22.91
CA GLU A 613 -0.58 -44.73 -23.38
C GLU A 613 -0.18 -46.12 -23.92
#